data_AF-A0A6N8XQD7-F1
#
_entry.id   AF-A0A6N8XQD7-F1
#
_cell.length_a   1.000
_cell.length_b   1.000
_cell.length_c   1.000
_cell.angle_alpha   90.00
_cell.angle_beta   90.00
_cell.angle_gamma   90.00
#
_symmetry.space_group_name_H-M   'P 1'
#
loop_
_entity.id
_entity.type
_entity.pdbx_description
1 polymer ?
#
loop_
_entity_poly.entity_id
_entity_poly.type
_entity_poly.pdbx_seq_one_letter_code
_entity_poly.pdbx_strand_id
1 'polypeptide(L)'
;MSETYTTLSCLAALGFTPRSTLSGMDAVGYRFRLVDLVASASCTIAGVPQVRLNGTLDTWRTIAFIDYCIPPDLETAEAAAAWVSYQLKQHRSGLEPLPAWFLEGEKHWDQLPPVIEERRIREEMEAYQARPKCFVDRDYARPLRRKLRTAISGLAGETAMTVGFDGRVLSIALNGEVHEVLASGESWPSAYRVTVSENSRLPDRFKNPDIVISVFENQLSFDRYRLGPCEIAE
;
A
#
# COMPACT_ATOMS: atom_id res chain seq x y z
N MET A 1 -19.13 -24.62 25.19
CA MET A 1 -19.25 -25.22 23.84
C MET A 1 -18.11 -24.64 23.02
N SER A 2 -17.12 -25.45 22.62
CA SER A 2 -16.01 -24.99 21.78
C SER A 2 -16.60 -24.58 20.44
N GLU A 3 -16.52 -23.30 20.10
CA GLU A 3 -16.91 -22.81 18.78
C GLU A 3 -15.79 -23.25 17.83
N THR A 4 -15.98 -24.39 17.17
CA THR A 4 -14.98 -24.95 16.27
C THR A 4 -14.80 -24.01 15.08
N TYR A 5 -13.61 -23.43 14.94
CA TYR A 5 -13.26 -22.60 13.80
C TYR A 5 -13.50 -23.35 12.49
N THR A 6 -14.30 -22.77 11.58
CA THR A 6 -14.65 -23.37 10.29
C THR A 6 -13.41 -23.69 9.47
N THR A 7 -12.35 -22.90 9.64
CA THR A 7 -11.04 -23.14 9.02
C THR A 7 -10.44 -24.48 9.42
N LEU A 8 -10.52 -24.90 10.68
CA LEU A 8 -9.97 -26.19 11.11
C LEU A 8 -10.74 -27.36 10.46
N SER A 9 -12.05 -27.22 10.29
CA SER A 9 -12.88 -28.17 9.54
C SER A 9 -12.53 -28.22 8.05
N CYS A 10 -12.28 -27.06 7.43
CA CYS A 10 -11.81 -26.99 6.04
C CYS A 10 -10.45 -27.66 5.86
N LEU A 11 -9.51 -27.43 6.79
CA LEU A 11 -8.20 -28.11 6.78
C LEU A 11 -8.34 -29.62 6.96
N ALA A 12 -9.26 -30.07 7.81
CA ALA A 12 -9.56 -31.50 7.94
C ALA A 12 -10.05 -32.12 6.62
N ALA A 13 -10.88 -31.40 5.85
CA ALA A 13 -11.32 -31.82 4.52
C ALA A 13 -10.17 -31.92 3.50
N LEU A 14 -9.09 -31.16 3.68
CA LEU A 14 -7.86 -31.26 2.88
C LEU A 14 -6.93 -32.42 3.29
N GLY A 15 -7.33 -33.21 4.29
CA GLY A 15 -6.58 -34.35 4.81
C GLY A 15 -5.69 -34.05 6.02
N PHE A 16 -5.85 -32.87 6.65
CA PHE A 16 -5.23 -32.63 7.97
C PHE A 16 -5.92 -33.51 9.01
N THR A 17 -5.13 -34.16 9.87
CA THR A 17 -5.65 -35.09 10.88
C THR A 17 -5.70 -34.40 12.25
N PRO A 18 -6.72 -34.66 13.09
CA PRO A 18 -6.77 -34.12 14.45
C PRO A 18 -5.46 -34.38 15.22
N ARG A 19 -4.97 -33.36 15.93
CA ARG A 19 -3.80 -33.47 16.81
C ARG A 19 -4.14 -32.98 18.21
N SER A 20 -3.61 -33.68 19.20
CA SER A 20 -3.65 -33.21 20.58
C SER A 20 -2.59 -32.13 20.78
N THR A 21 -3.01 -30.95 21.24
CA THR A 21 -2.10 -29.92 21.74
C THR A 21 -2.01 -30.02 23.26
N LEU A 22 -0.85 -29.69 23.83
CA LEU A 22 -0.65 -29.66 25.29
C LEU A 22 -1.61 -28.70 26.01
N SER A 23 -2.12 -27.70 25.28
CA SER A 23 -3.08 -26.70 25.74
C SER A 23 -4.54 -27.15 25.71
N GLY A 24 -4.84 -28.36 25.21
CA GLY A 24 -6.21 -28.86 25.06
C GLY A 24 -7.03 -28.09 24.02
N MET A 25 -6.36 -27.34 23.13
CA MET A 25 -7.00 -26.57 22.06
C MET A 25 -7.21 -27.45 20.83
N ASP A 26 -8.33 -27.23 20.14
CA ASP A 26 -8.63 -27.89 18.86
C ASP A 26 -7.51 -27.60 17.86
N ALA A 27 -6.95 -28.68 17.31
CA ALA A 27 -5.87 -28.59 16.34
C ALA A 27 -5.93 -29.72 15.33
N VAL A 28 -5.45 -29.42 14.13
CA VAL A 28 -5.25 -30.38 13.05
C VAL A 28 -3.82 -30.27 12.57
N GLY A 29 -3.20 -31.40 12.27
CA GLY A 29 -1.84 -31.48 11.78
C GLY A 29 -1.76 -32.15 10.43
N TYR A 30 -0.75 -31.78 9.66
CA TYR A 30 -0.47 -32.40 8.37
C TYR A 30 1.03 -32.57 8.23
N ARG A 31 1.45 -33.82 8.06
CA ARG A 31 2.85 -34.16 7.83
C ARG A 31 3.00 -34.68 6.42
N PHE A 32 3.86 -34.04 5.65
CA PHE A 32 4.26 -34.54 4.35
C PHE A 32 5.76 -34.31 4.16
N ARG A 33 6.48 -35.39 3.87
CA ARG A 33 7.94 -35.37 3.67
C ARG A 33 8.68 -34.73 4.87
N LEU A 34 9.30 -33.59 4.60
CA LEU A 34 10.17 -32.80 5.46
C LEU A 34 9.43 -31.69 6.20
N VAL A 35 8.11 -31.59 5.99
CA VAL A 35 7.25 -30.60 6.64
C VAL A 35 6.36 -31.30 7.65
N ASP A 36 6.34 -30.77 8.86
CA ASP A 36 5.32 -31.07 9.86
C ASP A 36 4.56 -29.78 10.22
N LEU A 37 3.28 -29.72 9.86
CA LEU A 37 2.40 -28.58 10.12
C LEU A 37 1.40 -28.92 11.23
N VAL A 38 1.07 -27.92 12.03
CA VAL A 38 0.02 -27.95 13.04
C VAL A 38 -0.73 -26.62 12.96
N ALA A 39 -2.01 -26.69 12.62
CA ALA A 39 -2.95 -25.59 12.71
C ALA A 39 -3.77 -25.73 13.98
N SER A 40 -3.71 -24.74 14.87
CA SER A 40 -4.44 -24.75 16.14
C SER A 40 -5.26 -23.48 16.33
N ALA A 41 -6.41 -23.61 16.98
CA ALA A 41 -7.14 -22.45 17.47
C ALA A 41 -6.26 -21.60 18.40
N SER A 42 -6.31 -20.28 18.25
CA SER A 42 -5.55 -19.33 19.08
C SER A 42 -6.20 -17.96 19.05
N CYS A 43 -5.64 -17.02 19.82
CA CYS A 43 -6.01 -15.62 19.74
C CYS A 43 -4.76 -14.73 19.71
N THR A 44 -4.91 -13.51 19.18
CA THR A 44 -3.89 -12.47 19.32
C THR A 44 -3.80 -12.00 20.78
N ILE A 45 -2.79 -11.21 21.11
CA ILE A 45 -2.66 -10.57 22.43
C ILE A 45 -3.90 -9.70 22.75
N ALA A 46 -4.55 -9.15 21.73
CA ALA A 46 -5.78 -8.36 21.86
C ALA A 46 -7.05 -9.23 21.98
N GLY A 47 -6.93 -10.56 22.07
CA GLY A 47 -8.05 -11.48 22.18
C GLY A 47 -8.81 -11.73 20.87
N VAL A 48 -8.26 -11.32 19.72
CA VAL A 48 -8.88 -11.56 18.40
C VAL A 48 -8.67 -13.03 17.99
N PRO A 49 -9.74 -13.79 17.70
CA PRO A 49 -9.66 -15.19 17.26
C PRO A 49 -8.84 -15.37 15.97
N GLN A 50 -8.02 -16.41 15.90
CA GLN A 50 -7.27 -16.77 14.70
C GLN A 50 -6.85 -18.25 14.71
N VAL A 51 -6.62 -18.83 13.54
CA VAL A 51 -5.95 -20.13 13.42
C VAL A 51 -4.46 -19.90 13.24
N ARG A 52 -3.64 -20.41 14.17
CA ARG A 52 -2.19 -20.33 14.05
C ARG A 52 -1.67 -21.59 13.38
N LEU A 53 -1.05 -21.43 12.23
CA LEU A 53 -0.33 -22.47 11.51
C LEU A 53 1.14 -22.41 11.95
N ASN A 54 1.55 -23.41 12.72
CA ASN A 54 2.94 -23.61 13.12
C ASN A 54 3.51 -24.84 12.46
N GLY A 55 4.81 -24.90 12.31
CA GLY A 55 5.45 -26.11 11.82
C GLY A 55 6.95 -26.01 11.70
N THR A 56 7.54 -27.10 11.26
CA THR A 56 8.94 -27.14 10.89
C THR A 56 9.07 -27.66 9.47
N LEU A 57 9.97 -27.03 8.72
CA LEU A 57 10.51 -27.56 7.48
C LEU A 57 11.96 -27.93 7.76
N ASP A 58 12.25 -29.23 7.74
CA ASP A 58 13.57 -29.76 8.03
C ASP A 58 14.17 -30.41 6.79
N THR A 59 15.01 -29.66 6.09
CA THR A 59 15.80 -30.16 4.97
C THR A 59 17.26 -30.30 5.37
N TRP A 60 18.00 -31.12 4.63
CA TRP A 60 19.43 -31.32 4.86
C TRP A 60 20.29 -30.04 4.79
N ARG A 61 19.75 -28.93 4.22
CA ARG A 61 20.42 -27.61 4.17
C ARG A 61 19.80 -26.56 5.08
N THR A 62 18.55 -26.75 5.52
CA THR A 62 17.74 -25.69 6.12
C THR A 62 16.76 -26.27 7.11
N ILE A 63 16.80 -25.77 8.35
CA ILE A 63 15.70 -25.89 9.30
C ILE A 63 14.99 -24.53 9.31
N ALA A 64 13.74 -24.51 8.90
CA ALA A 64 12.89 -23.32 8.93
C ALA A 64 11.70 -23.56 9.88
N PHE A 65 11.43 -22.55 10.71
CA PHE A 65 10.22 -22.51 11.53
C PHE A 65 9.11 -21.82 10.74
N ILE A 66 7.95 -22.45 10.67
CA ILE A 66 6.75 -21.94 10.01
C ILE A 66 5.86 -21.41 11.12
N ASP A 67 5.45 -20.15 11.03
CA ASP A 67 4.57 -19.50 12.00
C ASP A 67 3.77 -18.40 11.32
N TYR A 68 2.51 -18.70 11.05
CA TYR A 68 1.61 -17.80 10.36
C TYR A 68 0.23 -17.83 10.99
N CYS A 69 -0.48 -16.72 10.86
CA CYS A 69 -1.87 -16.60 11.26
C CYS A 69 -2.77 -16.71 10.03
N ILE A 70 -3.85 -17.46 10.16
CA ILE A 70 -4.87 -17.71 9.16
C ILE A 70 -6.21 -17.24 9.76
N PRO A 71 -7.11 -16.65 8.96
CA PRO A 71 -8.45 -16.31 9.42
C PRO A 71 -9.13 -17.54 10.04
N PRO A 72 -9.89 -17.41 11.15
CA PRO A 72 -10.56 -18.53 11.80
C PRO A 72 -11.80 -19.01 11.03
N ASP A 73 -12.34 -18.17 10.14
CA ASP A 73 -13.66 -18.23 9.53
C ASP A 73 -13.66 -18.60 8.03
N LEU A 74 -12.60 -19.23 7.51
CA LEU A 74 -12.58 -19.72 6.13
C LEU A 74 -13.70 -20.75 5.91
N GLU A 75 -14.54 -20.50 4.91
CA GLU A 75 -15.76 -21.27 4.63
C GLU A 75 -15.54 -22.44 3.66
N THR A 76 -14.46 -22.41 2.88
CA THR A 76 -14.18 -23.41 1.85
C THR A 76 -12.80 -24.05 2.00
N ALA A 77 -12.71 -25.31 1.55
CA ALA A 77 -11.45 -26.04 1.55
C ALA A 77 -10.42 -25.40 0.60
N GLU A 78 -10.89 -24.84 -0.52
CA GLU A 78 -10.08 -24.12 -1.50
C GLU A 78 -9.47 -22.85 -0.89
N ALA A 79 -10.24 -22.08 -0.11
CA ALA A 79 -9.72 -20.90 0.58
C ALA A 79 -8.69 -21.30 1.65
N ALA A 80 -8.95 -22.35 2.43
CA ALA A 80 -7.99 -22.87 3.40
C ALA A 80 -6.70 -23.36 2.72
N ALA A 81 -6.82 -24.06 1.59
CA ALA A 81 -5.69 -24.50 0.79
C ALA A 81 -4.87 -23.34 0.24
N ALA A 82 -5.55 -22.29 -0.28
CA ALA A 82 -4.91 -21.09 -0.79
C ALA A 82 -4.10 -20.38 0.30
N TRP A 83 -4.70 -20.16 1.47
CA TRP A 83 -4.00 -19.55 2.61
C TRP A 83 -2.78 -20.37 3.03
N VAL A 84 -2.92 -21.68 3.27
CA VAL A 84 -1.80 -22.52 3.73
C VAL A 84 -0.68 -22.60 2.68
N SER A 85 -1.01 -22.85 1.41
CA SER A 85 -0.02 -22.94 0.34
C SER A 85 0.70 -21.60 0.12
N TYR A 86 -0.02 -20.47 0.23
CA TYR A 86 0.55 -19.14 0.13
C TYR A 86 1.55 -18.84 1.24
N GLN A 87 1.28 -19.24 2.48
CA GLN A 87 2.24 -19.08 3.58
C GLN A 87 3.52 -19.90 3.37
N LEU A 88 3.41 -21.01 2.64
CA LEU A 88 4.54 -21.86 2.29
C LEU A 88 5.22 -21.48 0.96
N LYS A 89 4.77 -20.42 0.28
CA LYS A 89 5.23 -20.04 -1.08
C LYS A 89 6.75 -19.88 -1.16
N GLN A 90 7.38 -19.33 -0.11
CA GLN A 90 8.82 -19.10 -0.06
C GLN A 90 9.65 -20.40 -0.02
N HIS A 91 9.02 -21.53 0.36
CA HIS A 91 9.66 -22.84 0.45
C HIS A 91 9.25 -23.78 -0.67
N ARG A 92 8.34 -23.36 -1.57
CA ARG A 92 7.69 -24.19 -2.59
C ARG A 92 8.64 -25.15 -3.32
N SER A 93 9.79 -24.67 -3.78
CA SER A 93 10.76 -25.47 -4.54
C SER A 93 11.37 -26.63 -3.74
N GLY A 94 11.47 -26.51 -2.42
CA GLY A 94 11.98 -27.55 -1.54
C GLY A 94 10.95 -28.62 -1.16
N LEU A 95 9.67 -28.42 -1.50
CA LEU A 95 8.56 -29.26 -1.05
C LEU A 95 8.20 -30.40 -2.02
N GLU A 96 8.69 -30.38 -3.26
CA GLU A 96 8.27 -31.29 -4.32
C GLU A 96 8.60 -32.78 -4.07
N PRO A 97 7.65 -33.72 -4.23
CA PRO A 97 6.33 -33.54 -4.84
C PRO A 97 5.31 -32.88 -3.91
N LEU A 98 4.52 -31.96 -4.47
CA LEU A 98 3.50 -31.20 -3.74
C LEU A 98 2.21 -32.03 -3.57
N PRO A 99 1.53 -31.93 -2.41
CA PRO A 99 0.23 -32.54 -2.24
C PRO A 99 -0.84 -31.83 -3.08
N ALA A 100 -1.92 -32.54 -3.42
CA ALA A 100 -2.96 -32.03 -4.33
C ALA A 100 -3.61 -30.72 -3.83
N TRP A 101 -3.86 -30.60 -2.52
CA TRP A 101 -4.40 -29.38 -1.92
C TRP A 101 -3.46 -28.19 -2.10
N PHE A 102 -2.14 -28.39 -2.12
CA PHE A 102 -1.20 -27.30 -2.30
C PHE A 102 -1.34 -26.73 -3.70
N LEU A 103 -1.32 -27.60 -4.72
CA LEU A 103 -1.49 -27.23 -6.13
C LEU A 103 -2.85 -26.57 -6.41
N GLU A 104 -3.90 -27.03 -5.73
CA GLU A 104 -5.21 -26.38 -5.82
C GLU A 104 -5.18 -24.98 -5.21
N GLY A 105 -4.58 -24.83 -4.02
CA GLY A 105 -4.42 -23.53 -3.37
C GLY A 105 -3.63 -22.51 -4.19
N GLU A 106 -2.59 -22.94 -4.93
CA GLU A 106 -1.80 -22.04 -5.79
C GLU A 106 -2.64 -21.32 -6.84
N LYS A 107 -3.70 -21.96 -7.34
CA LYS A 107 -4.58 -21.39 -8.37
C LYS A 107 -5.40 -20.20 -7.87
N HIS A 108 -5.53 -20.05 -6.55
CA HIS A 108 -6.38 -19.03 -5.91
C HIS A 108 -5.57 -18.02 -5.08
N TRP A 109 -4.23 -18.00 -5.21
CA TRP A 109 -3.39 -17.04 -4.49
C TRP A 109 -3.74 -15.59 -4.79
N ASP A 110 -4.15 -15.30 -6.02
CA ASP A 110 -4.53 -13.98 -6.49
C ASP A 110 -5.79 -13.41 -5.81
N GLN A 111 -6.59 -14.28 -5.20
CA GLN A 111 -7.81 -13.92 -4.46
C GLN A 111 -7.55 -13.68 -2.97
N LEU A 112 -6.34 -13.93 -2.48
CA LEU A 112 -6.03 -13.76 -1.06
C LEU A 112 -5.97 -12.27 -0.70
N PRO A 113 -6.58 -11.84 0.43
CA PRO A 113 -6.58 -10.44 0.85
C PRO A 113 -5.19 -9.79 0.90
N PRO A 114 -4.12 -10.46 1.41
CA PRO A 114 -2.78 -9.87 1.40
C PRO A 114 -2.26 -9.59 -0.01
N VAL A 115 -2.55 -10.46 -0.99
CA VAL A 115 -2.07 -10.30 -2.38
C VAL A 115 -2.81 -9.18 -3.09
N ILE A 116 -4.13 -9.08 -2.88
CA ILE A 116 -4.95 -7.99 -3.40
C ILE A 116 -4.45 -6.65 -2.83
N GLU A 117 -4.20 -6.60 -1.52
CA GLU A 117 -3.72 -5.39 -0.86
C GLU A 117 -2.32 -4.98 -1.33
N GLU A 118 -1.38 -5.93 -1.47
CA GLU A 118 -0.06 -5.68 -2.06
C GLU A 118 -0.15 -5.10 -3.48
N ARG A 119 -1.09 -5.62 -4.30
CA ARG A 119 -1.34 -5.12 -5.65
C ARG A 119 -1.88 -3.70 -5.62
N ARG A 120 -2.89 -3.44 -4.79
CA ARG A 120 -3.49 -2.12 -4.60
C ARG A 120 -2.45 -1.09 -4.19
N ILE A 121 -1.62 -1.42 -3.19
CA ILE A 121 -0.52 -0.56 -2.74
C ILE A 121 0.46 -0.28 -3.87
N ARG A 122 0.82 -1.28 -4.67
CA ARG A 122 1.73 -1.11 -5.81
C ARG A 122 1.16 -0.17 -6.85
N GLU A 123 -0.09 -0.39 -7.27
CA GLU A 123 -0.79 0.45 -8.23
C GLU A 123 -0.88 1.90 -7.73
N GLU A 124 -1.21 2.10 -6.45
CA GLU A 124 -1.26 3.42 -5.82
C GLU A 124 0.13 4.09 -5.79
N MET A 125 1.19 3.33 -5.47
CA MET A 125 2.56 3.83 -5.50
C MET A 125 3.03 4.19 -6.92
N GLU A 126 2.68 3.39 -7.91
CA GLU A 126 2.97 3.67 -9.33
C GLU A 126 2.25 4.93 -9.79
N ALA A 127 0.96 5.06 -9.50
CA ALA A 127 0.19 6.28 -9.77
C ALA A 127 0.77 7.50 -9.05
N TYR A 128 1.16 7.36 -7.78
CA TYR A 128 1.81 8.42 -7.04
C TYR A 128 3.14 8.82 -7.66
N GLN A 129 3.96 7.88 -8.13
CA GLN A 129 5.24 8.18 -8.77
C GLN A 129 5.07 8.86 -10.12
N ALA A 130 4.09 8.43 -10.91
CA ALA A 130 3.75 8.97 -12.23
C ALA A 130 3.02 10.32 -12.19
N ARG A 131 2.73 10.86 -11.00
CA ARG A 131 2.06 12.15 -10.84
C ARG A 131 2.84 13.29 -11.52
N PRO A 132 2.16 14.29 -12.09
CA PRO A 132 2.80 15.54 -12.52
C PRO A 132 3.54 16.19 -11.36
N LYS A 133 4.87 16.30 -11.48
CA LYS A 133 5.72 16.93 -10.47
C LYS A 133 6.93 17.60 -11.10
N CYS A 134 7.36 18.71 -10.50
CA CYS A 134 8.62 19.36 -10.82
C CYS A 134 9.35 19.73 -9.54
N PHE A 135 10.64 20.01 -9.66
CA PHE A 135 11.52 20.38 -8.56
C PHE A 135 12.06 21.77 -8.80
N VAL A 136 11.80 22.67 -7.87
CA VAL A 136 12.33 24.04 -7.87
C VAL A 136 13.39 24.12 -6.79
N ASP A 137 14.62 24.49 -7.16
CA ASP A 137 15.67 24.74 -6.18
C ASP A 137 15.21 25.85 -5.21
N ARG A 138 15.55 25.69 -3.93
CA ARG A 138 15.12 26.57 -2.85
C ARG A 138 15.46 28.04 -3.10
N ASP A 139 16.57 28.36 -3.74
CA ASP A 139 16.99 29.73 -4.01
C ASP A 139 16.10 30.39 -5.07
N TYR A 140 15.55 29.61 -5.98
CA TYR A 140 14.52 30.07 -6.92
C TYR A 140 13.10 30.03 -6.33
N ALA A 141 12.81 29.06 -5.46
CA ALA A 141 11.50 28.93 -4.83
C ALA A 141 11.20 30.05 -3.82
N ARG A 142 12.22 30.56 -3.10
CA ARG A 142 12.09 31.66 -2.13
C ARG A 142 11.49 32.94 -2.73
N PRO A 143 12.05 33.53 -3.81
CA PRO A 143 11.49 34.73 -4.41
C PRO A 143 10.11 34.49 -5.00
N LEU A 144 9.89 33.34 -5.68
CA LEU A 144 8.58 32.95 -6.19
C LEU A 144 7.52 32.95 -5.09
N ARG A 145 7.80 32.26 -3.98
CA ARG A 145 6.89 32.20 -2.84
C ARG A 145 6.60 33.58 -2.24
N ARG A 146 7.59 34.46 -2.15
CA ARG A 146 7.37 35.82 -1.64
C ARG A 146 6.41 36.59 -2.55
N LYS A 147 6.60 36.50 -3.88
CA LYS A 147 5.70 37.10 -4.87
C LYS A 147 4.29 36.53 -4.75
N LEU A 148 4.15 35.20 -4.76
CA LEU A 148 2.86 34.53 -4.63
C LEU A 148 2.15 34.89 -3.31
N ARG A 149 2.87 34.96 -2.19
CA ARG A 149 2.26 35.34 -0.91
C ARG A 149 1.72 36.76 -0.96
N THR A 150 2.48 37.70 -1.54
CA THR A 150 2.02 39.08 -1.72
C THR A 150 0.81 39.14 -2.64
N ALA A 151 0.82 38.41 -3.76
CA ALA A 151 -0.30 38.35 -4.69
C ALA A 151 -1.56 37.77 -4.04
N ILE A 152 -1.44 36.65 -3.31
CA ILE A 152 -2.54 36.00 -2.59
C ILE A 152 -3.10 36.91 -1.49
N SER A 153 -2.26 37.55 -0.69
CA SER A 153 -2.71 38.47 0.37
C SER A 153 -3.37 39.75 -0.16
N GLY A 154 -3.19 40.07 -1.45
CA GLY A 154 -3.83 41.22 -2.11
C GLY A 154 -5.16 40.88 -2.80
N LEU A 155 -5.60 39.62 -2.77
CA LEU A 155 -6.87 39.21 -3.37
C LEU A 155 -8.06 39.78 -2.60
N ALA A 156 -9.11 40.15 -3.33
CA ALA A 156 -10.41 40.55 -2.78
C ALA A 156 -11.42 39.40 -2.99
N GLY A 157 -11.17 38.25 -2.37
CA GLY A 157 -11.96 37.02 -2.53
C GLY A 157 -11.24 35.87 -3.24
N GLU A 158 -12.02 34.97 -3.85
CA GLU A 158 -11.53 33.79 -4.55
C GLU A 158 -11.11 34.12 -5.98
N THR A 159 -9.98 33.56 -6.43
CA THR A 159 -9.43 33.77 -7.76
C THR A 159 -8.77 32.49 -8.25
N ALA A 160 -8.90 32.22 -9.55
CA ALA A 160 -8.24 31.10 -10.19
C ALA A 160 -6.74 31.37 -10.35
N MET A 161 -5.93 30.45 -9.84
CA MET A 161 -4.49 30.37 -10.11
C MET A 161 -4.24 29.22 -11.10
N THR A 162 -3.55 29.51 -12.20
CA THR A 162 -3.15 28.49 -13.18
C THR A 162 -1.67 28.16 -13.03
N VAL A 163 -1.33 26.87 -13.03
CA VAL A 163 0.03 26.37 -12.83
C VAL A 163 0.37 25.36 -13.91
N GLY A 164 1.45 25.59 -14.64
CA GLY A 164 1.94 24.68 -15.68
C GLY A 164 3.45 24.54 -15.63
N PHE A 165 3.96 23.40 -16.11
CA PHE A 165 5.38 23.13 -16.21
C PHE A 165 5.71 22.48 -17.55
N ASP A 166 6.61 23.11 -18.31
CA ASP A 166 6.97 22.69 -19.67
C ASP A 166 8.21 21.76 -19.74
N GLY A 167 8.70 21.31 -18.58
CA GLY A 167 9.94 20.53 -18.46
C GLY A 167 11.17 21.37 -18.11
N ARG A 168 11.08 22.70 -18.12
CA ARG A 168 12.18 23.62 -17.75
C ARG A 168 11.72 24.80 -16.88
N VAL A 169 10.55 25.34 -17.18
CA VAL A 169 9.99 26.52 -16.53
C VAL A 169 8.64 26.16 -15.94
N LEU A 170 8.50 26.43 -14.64
CA LEU A 170 7.22 26.41 -13.96
C LEU A 170 6.62 27.82 -14.05
N SER A 171 5.45 27.90 -14.68
CA SER A 171 4.69 29.14 -14.86
C SER A 171 3.45 29.12 -13.97
N ILE A 172 3.30 30.15 -13.15
CA ILE A 172 2.16 30.34 -12.26
C ILE A 172 1.49 31.67 -12.61
N ALA A 173 0.27 31.61 -13.14
CA ALA A 173 -0.54 32.78 -13.43
C ALA A 173 -1.57 33.01 -12.31
N LEU A 174 -1.56 34.19 -11.71
CA LEU A 174 -2.50 34.61 -10.67
C LEU A 174 -2.84 36.08 -10.86
N ASN A 175 -4.13 36.41 -10.92
CA ASN A 175 -4.63 37.79 -11.03
C ASN A 175 -4.00 38.59 -12.20
N GLY A 176 -3.80 37.95 -13.35
CA GLY A 176 -3.19 38.56 -14.54
C GLY A 176 -1.66 38.70 -14.47
N GLU A 177 -1.04 38.42 -13.33
CA GLU A 177 0.42 38.33 -13.21
C GLU A 177 0.89 36.90 -13.50
N VAL A 178 1.98 36.79 -14.27
CA VAL A 178 2.65 35.52 -14.52
C VAL A 178 3.97 35.50 -13.77
N HIS A 179 4.17 34.47 -12.95
CA HIS A 179 5.40 34.21 -12.22
C HIS A 179 6.05 32.95 -12.75
N GLU A 180 7.27 33.11 -13.26
CA GLU A 180 8.03 32.01 -13.86
C GLU A 180 9.26 31.71 -13.04
N VAL A 181 9.59 30.43 -12.93
CA VAL A 181 10.76 29.96 -12.21
C VAL A 181 11.38 28.76 -12.91
N LEU A 182 12.71 28.68 -12.89
CA LEU A 182 13.43 27.50 -13.37
C LEU A 182 13.12 26.31 -12.46
N ALA A 183 12.84 25.17 -13.08
CA ALA A 183 12.55 23.92 -12.40
C ALA A 183 13.12 22.75 -13.22
N SER A 184 13.17 21.58 -12.59
CA SER A 184 13.57 20.33 -13.23
C SER A 184 12.49 19.28 -13.08
N GLY A 185 12.45 18.31 -14.00
CA GLY A 185 11.45 17.25 -14.04
C GLY A 185 10.92 17.05 -15.45
N GLU A 186 9.88 16.24 -15.55
CA GLU A 186 9.17 15.99 -16.82
C GLU A 186 8.08 17.04 -17.03
N SER A 187 7.88 17.46 -18.28
CA SER A 187 6.79 18.37 -18.65
C SER A 187 5.46 17.79 -18.18
N TRP A 188 4.62 18.64 -17.62
CA TRP A 188 3.28 18.21 -17.24
C TRP A 188 2.42 18.02 -18.50
N PRO A 189 1.47 17.08 -18.47
CA PRO A 189 0.59 16.84 -19.61
C PRO A 189 -0.38 18.02 -19.85
N SER A 190 -0.63 18.84 -18.84
CA SER A 190 -1.52 20.00 -18.92
C SER A 190 -1.15 21.03 -17.86
N ALA A 191 -1.64 22.25 -18.03
CA ALA A 191 -1.70 23.21 -16.94
C ALA A 191 -2.89 22.89 -16.02
N TYR A 192 -2.80 23.27 -14.76
CA TYR A 192 -3.81 23.00 -13.75
C TYR A 192 -4.30 24.30 -13.13
N ARG A 193 -5.61 24.40 -12.90
CA ARG A 193 -6.26 25.54 -12.25
C ARG A 193 -6.63 25.17 -10.82
N VAL A 194 -6.34 26.04 -9.87
CA VAL A 194 -6.72 25.90 -8.46
C VAL A 194 -7.35 27.22 -7.98
N THR A 195 -8.41 27.12 -7.19
CA THR A 195 -9.01 28.31 -6.55
C THR A 195 -8.19 28.68 -5.32
N VAL A 196 -7.74 29.92 -5.26
CA VAL A 196 -7.06 30.50 -4.09
C VAL A 196 -7.83 31.71 -3.58
N SER A 197 -7.78 31.95 -2.28
CA SER A 197 -8.34 33.15 -1.64
C SER A 197 -7.28 33.83 -0.79
N GLU A 198 -7.60 35.02 -0.27
CA GLU A 198 -6.79 35.72 0.75
C GLU A 198 -6.39 34.84 1.96
N ASN A 199 -7.17 33.79 2.24
CA ASN A 199 -6.92 32.84 3.33
C ASN A 199 -6.07 31.63 2.90
N SER A 200 -5.79 31.45 1.61
CA SER A 200 -4.92 30.39 1.11
C SER A 200 -3.50 30.58 1.65
N ARG A 201 -3.00 29.59 2.39
CA ARG A 201 -1.70 29.68 3.05
C ARG A 201 -0.63 28.98 2.22
N LEU A 202 0.40 29.74 1.88
CA LEU A 202 1.70 29.20 1.48
C LEU A 202 2.60 29.00 2.71
N PRO A 203 3.54 28.06 2.66
CA PRO A 203 4.50 27.85 3.75
C PRO A 203 5.31 29.10 4.08
N ASP A 204 5.44 29.43 5.37
CA ASP A 204 6.34 30.49 5.81
C ASP A 204 7.81 30.22 5.50
N ARG A 205 8.19 28.93 5.43
CA ARG A 205 9.55 28.46 5.14
C ARG A 205 9.50 27.16 4.35
N PHE A 206 10.23 27.14 3.25
CA PHE A 206 10.62 25.90 2.61
C PHE A 206 11.80 25.28 3.37
N LYS A 207 11.63 24.05 3.85
CA LYS A 207 12.63 23.34 4.65
C LYS A 207 13.61 22.54 3.77
N ASN A 208 13.11 21.96 2.69
CA ASN A 208 13.90 21.14 1.79
C ASN A 208 14.74 22.00 0.82
N PRO A 209 15.88 21.48 0.33
CA PRO A 209 16.68 22.15 -0.70
C PRO A 209 15.96 22.14 -2.06
N ASP A 210 15.23 21.07 -2.37
CA ASP A 210 14.41 20.97 -3.57
C ASP A 210 12.93 21.00 -3.19
N ILE A 211 12.21 21.95 -3.78
CA ILE A 211 10.79 22.14 -3.52
C ILE A 211 10.02 21.37 -4.57
N VAL A 212 9.39 20.29 -4.16
CA VAL A 212 8.53 19.50 -5.03
C VAL A 212 7.22 20.24 -5.22
N ILE A 213 6.87 20.57 -6.44
CA ILE A 213 5.53 21.06 -6.77
C ILE A 213 4.85 19.96 -7.57
N SER A 214 3.69 19.51 -7.11
CA SER A 214 3.03 18.36 -7.74
C SER A 214 1.52 18.42 -7.68
N VAL A 215 0.89 17.73 -8.63
CA VAL A 215 -0.56 17.53 -8.70
C VAL A 215 -0.86 16.05 -8.48
N PHE A 216 -1.68 15.73 -7.49
CA PHE A 216 -2.10 14.36 -7.22
C PHE A 216 -3.50 14.35 -6.59
N GLU A 217 -4.37 13.42 -6.99
CA GLU A 217 -5.76 13.32 -6.50
C GLU A 217 -6.50 14.68 -6.52
N ASN A 218 -6.37 15.40 -7.63
CA ASN A 218 -6.94 16.75 -7.79
C ASN A 218 -6.45 17.73 -6.73
N GLN A 219 -5.22 17.62 -6.22
CA GLN A 219 -4.65 18.57 -5.26
C GLN A 219 -3.34 19.13 -5.78
N LEU A 220 -3.23 20.47 -5.82
CA LEU A 220 -1.95 21.14 -6.04
C LEU A 220 -1.19 21.25 -4.72
N SER A 221 0.07 20.83 -4.74
CA SER A 221 0.94 20.81 -3.57
C SER A 221 2.26 21.53 -3.83
N PHE A 222 2.71 22.27 -2.81
CA PHE A 222 4.06 22.81 -2.68
C PHE A 222 4.73 22.11 -1.50
N ASP A 223 5.57 21.14 -1.79
CA ASP A 223 6.18 20.22 -0.82
C ASP A 223 5.07 19.52 -0.01
N ARG A 224 4.97 19.79 1.29
CA ARG A 224 3.91 19.23 2.16
C ARG A 224 2.64 20.07 2.24
N TYR A 225 2.60 21.22 1.56
CA TYR A 225 1.52 22.19 1.68
C TYR A 225 0.55 22.05 0.51
N ARG A 226 -0.70 21.74 0.83
CA ARG A 226 -1.79 21.62 -0.15
C ARG A 226 -2.50 22.96 -0.25
N LEU A 227 -2.68 23.44 -1.49
CA LEU A 227 -3.39 24.70 -1.73
C LEU A 227 -4.89 24.51 -1.88
N GLY A 228 -5.31 23.36 -2.39
CA GLY A 228 -6.72 23.04 -2.59
C GLY A 228 -6.96 22.17 -3.82
N PRO A 229 -8.24 21.90 -4.11
CA PRO A 229 -8.63 21.13 -5.26
C PRO A 229 -8.22 21.82 -6.57
N CYS A 230 -7.68 21.06 -7.51
CA CYS A 230 -7.28 21.55 -8.82
C CYS A 230 -7.91 20.75 -9.94
N GLU A 231 -8.19 21.43 -11.05
CA GLU A 231 -8.73 20.90 -12.30
C GLU A 231 -7.77 21.18 -13.46
N ILE A 232 -8.00 20.56 -14.62
CA ILE A 232 -7.23 20.86 -15.82
C ILE A 232 -7.63 22.26 -16.33
N ALA A 233 -6.65 23.11 -16.62
CA ALA A 233 -6.90 24.39 -17.25
C ALA A 233 -7.07 24.20 -18.77
N GLU A 234 -8.29 24.44 -19.27
CA GLU A 234 -8.58 24.57 -20.71
C GLU A 234 -7.89 25.77 -21.35
#